data_AF-A0A3C1KS20-F1
#
_entry.id   AF-A0A3C1KS20-F1
#
_cell.length_a   1.000
_cell.length_b   1.000
_cell.length_c   1.000
_cell.angle_alpha   90.00
_cell.angle_beta   90.00
_cell.angle_gamma   90.00
#
_symmetry.space_group_name_H-M   'P 1'
#
loop_
_entity.id
_entity.type
_entity.pdbx_description
1 polymer ?
#
loop_
_entity_poly.entity_id
_entity_poly.type
_entity_poly.pdbx_seq_one_letter_code
_entity_poly.pdbx_strand_id
1 'polypeptide(L)' 'MDANKQKALDAALSQIERQFGKGTVMRMGDNERVAIPAISTGSLGLDIALGIGGLPKGR' A
#
# COMPACT_ATOMS: atom_id res chain seq x y z
N MET A 1 6.91 -17.01 16.96
CA MET A 1 5.54 -16.46 17.03
C MET A 1 4.60 -17.57 17.46
N ASP A 2 3.75 -17.33 18.45
CA ASP A 2 2.86 -18.37 18.99
C ASP A 2 1.86 -18.82 17.92
N ALA A 3 1.85 -20.10 17.56
CA ALA A 3 1.02 -20.63 16.46
C ALA A 3 -0.49 -20.35 16.64
N ASN A 4 -0.96 -20.25 17.89
CA ASN A 4 -2.35 -19.87 18.19
C ASN A 4 -2.67 -18.41 17.83
N LYS A 5 -1.71 -17.48 18.01
CA LYS A 5 -1.89 -16.08 17.62
C LYS A 5 -1.98 -15.94 16.10
N GLN A 6 -1.18 -16.71 15.36
CA GLN A 6 -1.22 -16.68 13.90
C GLN A 6 -2.56 -17.20 13.35
N LYS A 7 -3.06 -18.34 13.88
CA LYS A 7 -4.38 -18.86 13.51
C LYS A 7 -5.52 -17.89 13.81
N ALA A 8 -5.51 -17.26 14.98
CA ALA A 8 -6.52 -16.28 15.36
C ALA A 8 -6.47 -15.04 14.44
N LEU A 9 -5.26 -14.58 14.07
CA LEU A 9 -5.06 -13.48 13.14
C LEU A 9 -5.62 -13.80 11.74
N ASP A 10 -5.28 -14.97 11.20
CA ASP A 10 -5.72 -15.35 9.84
C ASP A 10 -7.25 -15.54 9.77
N ALA A 11 -7.87 -16.06 10.85
CA ALA A 11 -9.33 -16.15 10.96
C ALA A 11 -9.99 -14.77 11.00
N ALA A 12 -9.44 -13.82 11.77
CA ALA A 12 -9.95 -12.46 11.85
C ALA A 12 -9.81 -11.70 10.53
N LEU A 13 -8.67 -11.82 9.83
CA LEU A 13 -8.46 -11.24 8.50
C LEU A 13 -9.47 -11.80 7.49
N SER A 14 -9.69 -13.11 7.50
CA SER A 14 -10.69 -13.76 6.64
C SER A 14 -12.12 -13.27 6.92
N GLN A 15 -12.45 -13.01 8.20
CA GLN A 15 -13.74 -12.48 8.59
C GLN A 15 -13.95 -11.05 8.08
N ILE A 16 -12.94 -10.19 8.19
CA ILE A 16 -12.97 -8.80 7.67
C ILE A 16 -13.18 -8.83 6.15
N GLU A 17 -12.42 -9.64 5.43
CA GLU A 17 -12.51 -9.72 3.97
C GLU A 17 -13.89 -10.20 3.49
N ARG A 18 -14.49 -11.14 4.21
CA ARG A 18 -15.86 -11.62 3.91
C ARG A 18 -16.94 -10.55 4.16
N GLN A 19 -16.76 -9.71 5.18
CA GLN A 19 -17.74 -8.70 5.56
C GLN A 19 -17.67 -7.43 4.70
N PHE A 20 -16.45 -6.99 4.37
CA PHE A 20 -16.23 -5.70 3.71
C PHE A 20 -15.80 -5.82 2.24
N GLY A 21 -15.48 -7.03 1.79
CA GLY A 21 -15.01 -7.32 0.44
C GLY A 21 -13.50 -7.55 0.36
N LYS A 22 -13.06 -8.03 -0.80
CA LYS A 22 -11.64 -8.32 -1.08
C LYS A 22 -10.77 -7.07 -1.03
N GLY A 23 -9.57 -7.18 -0.49
CA GLY A 23 -8.60 -6.09 -0.43
C GLY A 23 -8.87 -5.03 0.65
N THR A 24 -9.82 -5.28 1.54
CA THR A 24 -10.14 -4.38 2.67
C THR A 24 -9.09 -4.43 3.78
N VAL A 25 -8.38 -5.55 3.89
CA VAL A 25 -7.21 -5.70 4.73
C VAL A 25 -6.20 -6.60 4.02
N MET A 26 -4.93 -6.22 4.08
CA MET A 26 -3.82 -6.95 3.45
C MET A 26 -2.51 -6.58 4.13
N ARG A 27 -1.46 -7.40 3.97
CA ARG A 27 -0.17 -7.05 4.57
C ARG A 27 0.53 -6.02 3.70
N MET A 28 1.10 -5.01 4.36
CA MET A 28 1.92 -4.02 3.70
C MET A 28 3.18 -4.71 3.14
N GLY A 29 3.34 -4.69 1.81
CA GLY A 29 4.46 -5.33 1.13
C GLY A 29 4.16 -6.70 0.49
N ASP A 30 2.92 -7.20 0.59
CA ASP A 30 2.51 -8.40 -0.17
C ASP A 30 2.49 -8.14 -1.69
N ASN A 31 2.31 -6.88 -2.10
CA ASN A 31 2.41 -6.45 -3.49
C ASN A 31 3.83 -6.05 -3.87
N GLU A 32 4.17 -6.17 -5.15
CA GLU A 32 5.40 -5.60 -5.69
C GLU A 32 5.55 -4.13 -5.31
N ARG A 33 6.78 -3.72 -4.99
CA ARG A 33 7.11 -2.32 -4.74
C ARG A 33 7.03 -1.54 -6.04
N VAL A 34 5.85 -1.01 -6.33
CA VAL A 34 5.64 -0.10 -7.45
C VAL A 34 6.09 1.30 -7.02
N ALA A 35 6.74 2.03 -7.92
CA ALA A 35 7.05 3.45 -7.70
C ALA A 35 5.76 4.23 -7.39
N ILE A 36 5.85 5.20 -6.49
CA ILE A 36 4.70 6.05 -6.15
C ILE A 36 4.32 6.84 -7.43
N PRO A 37 3.09 6.71 -7.94
CA PRO A 37 2.69 7.43 -9.13
C PRO A 37 2.68 8.93 -8.86
N ALA A 38 3.41 9.68 -9.68
CA ALA A 38 3.52 11.13 -9.58
C ALA A 38 3.00 11.84 -10.84
N ILE A 39 2.66 13.12 -10.71
CA ILE A 39 2.34 14.05 -11.79
C ILE A 39 3.49 15.06 -11.87
N SER A 40 4.11 15.23 -13.04
CA SER A 40 5.18 16.20 -13.23
C SER A 40 4.70 17.61 -12.87
N THR A 41 5.55 18.38 -12.20
CA THR A 41 5.29 19.79 -11.90
C THR A 41 5.48 20.69 -13.12
N GLY A 42 5.89 20.15 -14.27
CA GLY A 42 6.27 20.92 -15.47
C GLY A 42 7.66 21.56 -15.40
N SER A 43 8.42 21.28 -14.33
CA SER A 43 9.79 21.76 -14.15
C SER A 43 10.69 20.59 -13.77
N LEU A 44 11.65 20.27 -14.65
CA LEU A 44 12.54 19.14 -14.46
C LEU A 44 13.34 19.23 -13.16
N GLY A 45 13.83 20.43 -12.82
CA GLY A 45 14.60 20.63 -11.59
C GLY A 45 13.77 20.36 -10.33
N LEU A 46 12.48 20.71 -10.37
CA LEU A 46 11.57 20.49 -9.25
C LEU A 46 11.16 19.01 -9.15
N ASP A 47 10.87 18.36 -10.28
CA ASP A 47 10.55 16.92 -10.32
C ASP A 47 11.70 16.07 -9.76
N ILE A 48 12.95 16.42 -10.08
CA ILE A 48 14.15 15.77 -9.53
C ILE A 48 14.29 16.05 -8.03
N ALA A 49 14.13 17.31 -7.60
CA ALA A 49 14.25 17.69 -6.20
C ALA A 49 13.23 16.98 -5.29
N LEU A 50 12.04 16.67 -5.82
CA LEU A 50 11.01 15.91 -5.12
C LEU A 50 11.36 14.42 -4.96
N GLY A 51 12.34 13.89 -5.69
CA GLY A 51 12.86 12.53 -5.57
C GLY A 51 11.93 11.42 -6.10
N ILE A 52 10.64 11.72 -6.28
CA ILE A 52 9.63 10.82 -6.85
C ILE A 52 9.21 11.22 -8.27
N GLY A 53 9.82 12.26 -8.84
CA GLY A 53 9.53 12.72 -10.21
C GLY A 53 8.28 13.59 -10.34
N GLY A 54 7.81 14.21 -9.26
CA GLY A 54 6.68 15.14 -9.27
C GLY A 54 5.77 15.07 -8.03
N LEU A 55 4.52 15.52 -8.17
CA LEU A 55 3.52 15.51 -7.10
C LEU A 55 2.85 14.14 -6.98
N PRO A 56 2.75 13.55 -5.77
CA PRO A 56 2.16 12.22 -5.59
C PRO A 56 0.65 12.21 -5.85
N LYS A 57 0.17 11.24 -6.63
CA LYS A 57 -1.27 11.08 -6.90
C LYS A 57 -2.02 10.58 -5.66
N GLY A 58 -3.22 11.10 -5.43
CA GLY A 58 -4.09 10.67 -4.32
C GLY A 58 -3.57 11.06 -2.93
N ARG A 59 -2.70 12.06 -2.88
CA ARG A 59 -2.22 12.72 -1.66
C ARG A 59 -2.69 14.16 -1.64
#